data_AF-A0AAE1V229-F1
#
_entry.id   AF-A0AAE1V229-F1
#
_cell.length_a   1.000
_cell.length_b   1.000
_cell.length_c   1.000
_cell.angle_alpha   90.00
_cell.angle_beta   90.00
_cell.angle_gamma   90.00
#
_symmetry.space_group_name_H-M   'P 1'
#
loop_
_entity.id
_entity.type
_entity.pdbx_description
1 polymer ?
#
loop_
_entity_poly.entity_id
_entity_poly.type
_entity_poly.pdbx_seq_one_letter_code
_entity_poly.pdbx_strand_id
1 'polypeptide(L)'
;MSEILNHPHAESIVFPKDLPWANNYEGGNLLVAQASKFDCGGIAVSVCLSHKIGDGCSVLSFLNDWASVTCDNTTTTLVPSPRFVRDSIFSPQYYGPLIAPQIESNVSECVQKRFIYPTAKLDALRAKVILASVHYGLRNSRLHEKRENTI
;
A
#
# COMPACT_ATOMS: atom_id res chain seq x y z
N MET A 1 -10.07 -19.72 4.88
CA MET A 1 -9.65 -18.41 4.33
C MET A 1 -9.36 -18.47 2.83
N SER A 2 -8.66 -19.50 2.33
CA SER A 2 -8.45 -19.73 0.89
C SER A 2 -9.77 -19.87 0.12
N GLU A 3 -10.76 -20.59 0.68
CA GLU A 3 -12.09 -20.75 0.06
C GLU A 3 -12.82 -19.41 -0.13
N ILE A 4 -12.70 -18.50 0.84
CA ILE A 4 -13.32 -17.17 0.76
C ILE A 4 -12.70 -16.36 -0.37
N LEU A 5 -11.37 -16.39 -0.52
CA LEU A 5 -10.66 -15.65 -1.56
C LEU A 5 -10.84 -16.23 -2.97
N ASN A 6 -11.27 -17.48 -3.08
CA ASN A 6 -11.56 -18.15 -4.35
C ASN A 6 -13.04 -18.03 -4.76
N HIS A 7 -13.88 -17.39 -3.94
CA HIS A 7 -15.29 -17.20 -4.26
C HIS A 7 -15.45 -16.12 -5.35
N PRO A 8 -16.30 -16.31 -6.37
CA PRO A 8 -16.47 -15.34 -7.47
C PRO A 8 -16.95 -13.94 -7.03
N HIS A 9 -17.46 -13.83 -5.80
CA HIS A 9 -17.89 -12.58 -5.18
C HIS A 9 -17.07 -12.18 -3.95
N ALA A 10 -15.90 -12.81 -3.73
CA ALA A 10 -15.02 -12.55 -2.59
C ALA A 10 -14.76 -11.06 -2.40
N GLU A 11 -14.54 -10.34 -3.50
CA GLU A 11 -14.25 -8.93 -3.49
C GLU A 11 -15.40 -8.10 -2.92
N SER A 12 -16.63 -8.35 -3.36
CA SER A 12 -17.82 -7.64 -2.86
C SER A 12 -18.18 -7.97 -1.41
N ILE A 13 -17.70 -9.11 -0.90
CA ILE A 13 -17.94 -9.58 0.47
C ILE A 13 -16.85 -9.05 1.41
N VAL A 14 -15.62 -8.91 0.93
CA VAL A 14 -14.48 -8.51 1.74
C VAL A 14 -14.19 -7.02 1.62
N PHE A 15 -14.28 -6.41 0.45
CA PHE A 15 -13.96 -4.99 0.26
C PHE A 15 -15.15 -4.08 0.56
N PRO A 16 -14.90 -2.86 1.06
CA PRO A 16 -15.97 -1.91 1.37
C PRO A 16 -16.75 -1.53 0.11
N LYS A 17 -18.06 -1.37 0.25
CA LYS A 17 -18.90 -0.69 -0.75
C LYS A 17 -18.78 0.83 -0.57
N ASP A 18 -19.27 1.60 -1.55
CA ASP A 18 -19.28 3.08 -1.49
C ASP A 18 -17.91 3.71 -1.32
N LEU A 19 -16.97 3.21 -2.12
CA LEU A 19 -15.55 3.52 -2.01
C LEU A 19 -15.27 5.02 -2.18
N PRO A 20 -14.27 5.57 -1.45
CA PRO A 20 -13.97 7.01 -1.39
C PRO A 20 -13.28 7.54 -2.67
N TRP A 21 -13.54 6.89 -3.81
CA TRP A 21 -12.91 7.16 -5.10
C TRP A 21 -13.70 8.16 -5.93
N ALA A 22 -15.02 8.25 -5.74
CA ALA A 22 -15.82 9.26 -6.42
C ALA A 22 -15.39 10.66 -5.95
N ASN A 23 -15.10 11.56 -6.91
CA ASN A 23 -14.85 12.98 -6.67
C ASN A 23 -16.13 13.73 -6.27
N ASN A 24 -16.92 13.18 -5.36
CA ASN A 24 -18.11 13.85 -4.86
C ASN A 24 -17.65 14.80 -3.75
N TYR A 25 -17.29 16.02 -4.17
CA TYR A 25 -16.90 17.12 -3.28
C TYR A 25 -18.02 17.49 -2.28
N GLU A 26 -19.26 17.07 -2.56
CA GLU A 26 -20.39 17.19 -1.65
C GLU A 26 -20.66 15.85 -0.96
N GLY A 27 -20.22 15.72 0.29
CA GLY A 27 -20.64 14.65 1.19
C GLY A 27 -20.00 13.27 1.00
N GLY A 28 -18.92 13.15 0.22
CA GLY A 28 -18.19 11.89 0.06
C GLY A 28 -17.42 11.45 1.31
N ASN A 29 -17.43 10.15 1.61
CA ASN A 29 -16.62 9.56 2.69
C ASN A 29 -15.12 9.62 2.33
N LEU A 30 -14.27 9.96 3.30
CA LEU A 30 -12.81 9.92 3.12
C LEU A 30 -12.19 8.57 3.53
N LEU A 31 -12.91 7.81 4.34
CA LEU A 31 -12.56 6.47 4.78
C LEU A 31 -13.84 5.64 4.89
N VAL A 32 -13.80 4.40 4.42
CA VAL A 32 -14.86 3.41 4.62
C VAL A 32 -14.25 2.16 5.22
N ALA A 33 -14.87 1.63 6.28
CA ALA A 33 -14.49 0.38 6.90
C ALA A 33 -15.65 -0.62 6.81
N GLN A 34 -15.34 -1.89 6.58
CA GLN A 34 -16.32 -2.97 6.54
C GLN A 34 -15.83 -4.14 7.41
N ALA A 35 -16.72 -4.66 8.25
CA ALA A 35 -16.51 -5.88 9.01
C ALA A 35 -17.45 -6.96 8.48
N SER A 36 -16.89 -8.01 7.90
CA SER A 36 -17.63 -9.12 7.31
C SER A 36 -17.44 -10.37 8.16
N LYS A 37 -18.53 -10.85 8.76
CA LYS A 37 -18.57 -12.12 9.50
C LYS A 37 -18.99 -13.25 8.57
N PHE A 38 -18.27 -14.36 8.62
CA PHE A 38 -18.55 -15.56 7.82
C PHE A 38 -19.21 -16.64 8.69
N ASP A 39 -19.97 -17.55 8.06
CA ASP A 39 -20.67 -18.63 8.76
C ASP A 39 -19.74 -19.58 9.53
N CYS A 40 -18.49 -19.71 9.07
CA CYS A 40 -17.44 -20.45 9.77
C CYS A 40 -16.91 -19.73 11.03
N GLY A 41 -17.48 -18.58 11.39
CA GLY A 41 -17.07 -17.77 12.54
C GLY A 41 -15.90 -16.83 12.28
N GLY A 42 -15.26 -16.91 11.09
CA GLY A 42 -14.21 -15.97 10.70
C GLY A 42 -14.72 -14.55 10.52
N ILE A 43 -13.85 -13.55 10.70
CA ILE A 43 -14.14 -12.14 10.46
C ILE A 43 -13.07 -11.57 9.53
N ALA A 44 -13.48 -10.85 8.50
CA ALA A 44 -12.62 -9.99 7.70
C ALA A 44 -12.93 -8.53 8.02
N VAL A 45 -11.89 -7.74 8.27
CA VAL A 45 -11.99 -6.29 8.38
C VAL A 45 -11.26 -5.68 7.18
N SER A 46 -11.94 -4.84 6.42
CA SER A 46 -11.36 -4.10 5.31
C SER A 46 -11.56 -2.61 5.49
N VAL A 47 -10.60 -1.84 5.02
CA VAL A 47 -10.61 -0.38 5.07
C VAL A 47 -10.19 0.16 3.72
N CYS A 48 -10.88 1.18 3.24
CA CYS A 48 -10.50 1.96 2.09
C CYS A 48 -10.38 3.42 2.51
N LEU A 49 -9.18 4.00 2.34
CA LEU A 49 -8.90 5.41 2.57
C LEU A 49 -8.77 6.12 1.22
N SER A 50 -9.30 7.33 1.10
CA SER A 50 -9.05 8.16 -0.07
C SER A 50 -7.55 8.46 -0.17
N HIS A 51 -6.95 8.11 -1.30
CA HIS A 51 -5.53 8.37 -1.55
C HIS A 51 -5.20 9.89 -1.57
N LYS A 52 -6.22 10.75 -1.59
CA LYS A 52 -6.08 12.22 -1.44
C LYS A 52 -5.59 12.64 -0.06
N ILE A 53 -5.88 11.86 0.98
CA ILE A 53 -5.58 12.23 2.38
C ILE A 53 -4.53 11.33 3.04
N GLY A 54 -4.05 10.30 2.34
CA GLY A 54 -3.01 9.42 2.86
C GLY A 54 -2.49 8.43 1.83
N ASP A 55 -1.40 7.78 2.17
CA ASP A 55 -0.75 6.72 1.41
C ASP A 55 -0.95 5.34 2.08
N GLY A 56 -0.30 4.30 1.55
CA GLY A 56 -0.35 2.96 2.14
C GLY A 56 0.14 2.91 3.60
N CYS A 57 1.18 3.69 3.95
CA CYS A 57 1.66 3.79 5.32
C CYS A 57 0.62 4.42 6.24
N SER A 58 -0.09 5.44 5.76
CA SER A 58 -1.16 6.13 6.49
C SER A 58 -2.30 5.16 6.85
N VAL A 59 -2.70 4.31 5.89
CA VAL A 59 -3.73 3.27 6.12
C VAL A 59 -3.26 2.24 7.16
N LEU A 60 -2.01 1.79 7.07
CA LEU A 60 -1.45 0.81 8.01
C LEU A 60 -1.36 1.39 9.44
N SER A 61 -0.90 2.63 9.59
CA SER A 61 -0.88 3.31 10.88
C SER A 61 -2.29 3.44 11.46
N PHE A 62 -3.27 3.86 10.66
CA PHE A 62 -4.67 3.91 11.09
C PHE A 62 -5.17 2.55 11.58
N LEU A 63 -4.88 1.45 10.87
CA LEU A 63 -5.29 0.11 11.29
C LEU A 63 -4.64 -0.32 12.61
N ASN A 64 -3.35 -0.04 12.79
CA ASN A 64 -2.63 -0.36 14.03
C ASN A 64 -3.16 0.45 15.22
N ASP A 65 -3.40 1.73 15.00
CA ASP A 65 -3.96 2.64 16.00
C ASP A 65 -5.39 2.22 16.37
N TRP A 66 -6.22 1.90 15.39
CA TRP A 66 -7.58 1.40 15.62
C TRP A 66 -7.60 0.08 16.39
N ALA A 67 -6.71 -0.86 16.05
CA ALA A 67 -6.55 -2.11 16.79
C ALA A 67 -6.11 -1.86 18.24
N SER A 68 -5.13 -0.97 18.46
CA SER A 68 -4.63 -0.65 19.80
C SER A 68 -5.73 -0.06 20.68
N VAL A 69 -6.47 0.94 20.17
CA VAL A 69 -7.57 1.59 20.90
C VAL A 69 -8.71 0.63 21.22
N THR A 70 -9.01 -0.32 20.33
CA THR A 70 -10.11 -1.28 20.53
C THR A 70 -9.74 -2.45 21.43
N CYS A 71 -8.46 -2.82 21.51
CA CYS A 71 -7.96 -3.84 22.42
C CYS A 71 -7.76 -3.32 23.85
N ASP A 72 -7.25 -2.10 24.02
CA ASP A 72 -6.90 -1.53 25.32
C ASP A 72 -8.08 -0.77 25.94
N ASN A 73 -9.07 -1.50 26.46
CA ASN A 73 -10.22 -0.95 27.17
C ASN A 73 -9.91 -0.44 28.60
N THR A 74 -8.65 -0.54 29.05
CA THR A 74 -8.25 -0.24 30.44
C THR A 74 -7.16 0.84 30.60
N THR A 75 -6.59 1.38 29.52
CA THR A 75 -5.42 2.28 29.63
C THR A 75 -5.59 3.54 28.81
N THR A 76 -5.82 4.65 29.50
CA THR A 76 -5.93 6.04 29.02
C THR A 76 -4.66 6.60 28.34
N THR A 77 -3.74 5.77 27.85
CA THR A 77 -2.34 6.19 27.60
C THR A 77 -1.90 6.23 26.14
N LEU A 78 -2.64 5.65 25.20
CA LEU A 78 -2.30 5.72 23.78
C LEU A 78 -3.46 6.39 23.03
N VAL A 79 -3.37 7.71 22.88
CA VAL A 79 -4.19 8.46 21.94
C VAL A 79 -3.41 8.51 20.63
N PRO A 80 -3.84 7.81 19.57
CA PRO A 80 -3.28 7.98 18.23
C PRO A 80 -3.30 9.47 17.86
N SER A 81 -2.13 10.00 17.46
CA SER A 81 -2.00 11.39 17.07
C SER A 81 -1.58 11.47 15.60
N PRO A 82 -2.49 11.22 14.64
CA PRO A 82 -2.20 11.39 13.23
C PRO A 82 -1.78 12.84 12.97
N ARG A 83 -0.66 13.02 12.27
CA ARG A 83 -0.09 14.34 12.00
C ARG A 83 -0.42 14.79 10.58
N PHE A 84 -1.34 15.73 10.45
CA PHE A 84 -1.66 16.38 9.18
C PHE A 84 -0.79 17.62 8.98
N VAL A 85 0.46 17.39 8.58
CA VAL A 85 1.51 18.44 8.52
C VAL A 85 1.76 18.97 7.10
N ARG A 86 0.79 18.80 6.18
CA ARG A 86 0.93 19.21 4.77
C ARG A 86 1.45 20.65 4.66
N ASP A 87 0.82 21.58 5.36
CA ASP A 87 1.14 23.01 5.29
C ASP A 87 2.48 23.37 5.96
N SER A 88 3.00 22.48 6.80
CA SER A 88 4.32 22.62 7.44
C SER A 88 5.46 22.04 6.59
N ILE A 89 5.18 21.07 5.72
CA ILE A 89 6.19 20.39 4.88
C ILE A 89 6.26 21.04 3.50
N PHE A 90 5.11 21.42 2.96
CA PHE A 90 5.00 22.04 1.66
C PHE A 90 4.63 23.51 1.86
N SER A 91 5.41 24.43 1.27
CA SER A 91 4.98 25.81 1.18
C SER A 91 3.59 25.86 0.54
N PRO A 92 2.66 26.71 1.02
CA PRO A 92 1.33 26.86 0.43
C PRO A 92 1.47 27.48 -0.96
N GLN A 93 1.83 26.65 -1.93
CA GLN A 93 1.77 26.97 -3.34
C GLN A 93 0.34 26.67 -3.77
N TYR A 94 -0.34 27.69 -4.28
CA TYR A 94 -1.64 27.54 -4.90
C TYR A 94 -1.46 26.83 -6.24
N TYR A 95 -1.21 25.52 -6.19
CA TYR A 95 -1.50 24.67 -7.32
C TYR A 95 -3.01 24.74 -7.47
N GLY A 96 -3.49 25.39 -8.54
CA GLY A 96 -4.91 25.45 -8.88
C GLY A 96 -5.54 24.06 -8.88
N PRO A 97 -6.87 23.94 -9.01
CA PRO A 97 -7.55 22.66 -8.85
C PRO A 97 -6.82 21.58 -9.66
N LEU A 98 -6.30 20.57 -8.95
CA LEU A 98 -5.73 19.40 -9.59
C LEU A 98 -6.89 18.68 -10.27
N ILE A 99 -7.14 19.01 -11.53
CA ILE A 99 -8.04 18.25 -12.39
C ILE A 99 -7.30 16.97 -12.76
N ALA A 100 -7.16 16.07 -11.79
CA ALA A 100 -6.73 14.71 -12.05
C ALA A 100 -7.92 13.99 -12.70
N PRO A 101 -7.82 13.55 -13.97
CA PRO A 101 -8.86 12.73 -14.56
C PRO A 101 -9.08 11.52 -13.65
N GLN A 102 -10.34 11.27 -13.29
CA GLN A 102 -10.69 10.01 -12.65
C GLN A 102 -10.47 8.92 -13.70
N ILE A 103 -9.34 8.24 -13.61
CA ILE A 103 -9.11 7.02 -14.38
C ILE A 103 -9.80 5.93 -13.57
N GLU A 104 -11.06 5.69 -13.89
CA GLU A 104 -11.73 4.48 -13.44
C GLU A 104 -11.02 3.30 -14.09
N SER A 105 -10.40 2.45 -13.26
CA SER A 105 -9.84 1.20 -13.77
C SER A 105 -10.99 0.29 -14.18
N ASN A 106 -11.06 -0.06 -15.46
CA ASN A 106 -11.94 -1.13 -15.91
C ASN A 106 -11.37 -2.46 -15.38
N VAL A 107 -11.91 -2.91 -14.25
CA VAL A 107 -11.48 -4.16 -13.59
C VAL A 107 -12.26 -5.39 -14.06
N SER A 108 -13.20 -5.26 -15.00
CA SER A 108 -14.07 -6.40 -15.38
C SER A 108 -13.33 -7.54 -16.06
N GLU A 109 -12.15 -7.26 -16.63
CA GLU A 109 -11.29 -8.27 -17.27
C GLU A 109 -10.03 -8.58 -16.43
N CYS A 110 -9.90 -7.99 -15.24
CA CYS A 110 -8.74 -8.23 -14.38
C CYS A 110 -8.91 -9.52 -13.57
N VAL A 111 -7.85 -10.32 -13.51
CA VAL A 111 -7.76 -11.48 -12.60
C VAL A 111 -6.71 -11.19 -11.55
N GLN A 112 -7.07 -11.34 -10.28
CA GLN A 112 -6.11 -11.23 -9.18
C GLN A 112 -5.45 -12.59 -8.91
N LYS A 113 -4.11 -12.62 -8.87
CA LYS A 113 -3.34 -13.82 -8.54
C LYS A 113 -2.31 -13.53 -7.45
N ARG A 114 -2.29 -14.37 -6.41
CA ARG A 114 -1.30 -14.29 -5.33
C ARG A 114 -0.06 -15.11 -5.69
N PHE A 115 1.09 -14.45 -5.75
CA PHE A 115 2.40 -15.09 -5.84
C PHE A 115 3.08 -15.08 -4.48
N ILE A 116 3.56 -16.24 -4.04
CA ILE A 116 4.24 -16.39 -2.76
C ILE A 116 5.72 -16.59 -3.03
N TYR A 117 6.54 -15.69 -2.48
CA TYR A 117 8.00 -15.77 -2.57
C TYR A 117 8.56 -16.20 -1.21
N PRO A 118 9.05 -17.45 -1.07
CA PRO A 118 9.70 -17.88 0.16
C PRO A 118 10.95 -17.06 0.45
N THR A 119 11.25 -16.84 1.73
CA THR A 119 12.44 -16.10 2.19
C THR A 119 13.72 -16.58 1.51
N ALA A 120 13.94 -17.90 1.43
CA ALA A 120 15.11 -18.48 0.77
C ALA A 120 15.24 -18.09 -0.72
N LYS A 121 14.12 -17.94 -1.46
CA LYS A 121 14.15 -17.49 -2.86
C LYS A 121 14.43 -15.99 -2.96
N LEU A 122 13.93 -15.19 -2.02
CA LEU A 122 14.24 -13.76 -1.93
C LEU A 122 15.73 -13.55 -1.60
N ASP A 123 16.30 -14.33 -0.69
CA ASP A 123 17.72 -14.24 -0.33
C ASP A 123 18.62 -14.68 -1.48
N ALA A 124 18.26 -15.77 -2.17
CA ALA A 124 18.95 -16.16 -3.40
C ALA A 124 18.88 -15.09 -4.49
N LEU A 125 17.74 -14.37 -4.61
CA LEU A 125 17.59 -13.26 -5.55
C LEU A 125 18.49 -12.08 -5.16
N ARG A 126 18.51 -11.69 -3.87
CA ARG A 126 19.39 -10.64 -3.35
C ARG A 126 20.87 -10.96 -3.62
N ALA A 127 21.29 -12.18 -3.34
CA ALA A 127 22.66 -12.63 -3.61
C ALA A 127 23.03 -12.50 -5.10
N LYS A 128 22.12 -12.88 -6.02
CA LYS A 128 22.34 -12.72 -7.46
C LYS A 128 22.49 -11.26 -7.88
N VAL A 129 21.67 -10.36 -7.33
CA VAL A 129 21.76 -8.92 -7.62
C VAL A 129 23.09 -8.34 -7.13
N ILE A 130 23.53 -8.71 -5.93
CA ILE A 130 24.83 -8.30 -5.37
C ILE A 130 25.98 -8.83 -6.23
N LEU A 131 25.95 -10.11 -6.62
CA LEU A 131 26.99 -10.68 -7.47
C LEU A 131 27.04 -9.98 -8.84
N ALA A 132 25.89 -9.69 -9.44
CA ALA A 132 25.83 -8.96 -10.70
C ALA A 132 26.41 -7.54 -10.56
N SER A 133 26.04 -6.79 -9.52
CA SER A 133 26.55 -5.42 -9.32
C SER A 133 28.07 -5.39 -9.11
N VAL A 134 28.62 -6.35 -8.34
CA VAL A 134 30.07 -6.52 -8.18
C VAL A 134 30.75 -6.84 -9.50
N HIS A 135 30.18 -7.75 -10.29
CA HIS A 135 30.74 -8.12 -11.59
C HIS A 135 30.72 -6.94 -12.58
N TYR A 136 29.66 -6.13 -12.61
CA TYR A 136 29.61 -4.90 -13.40
C TYR A 136 30.64 -3.85 -12.94
N GLY A 137 30.80 -3.67 -11.62
CA GLY A 137 31.83 -2.79 -11.07
C GLY A 137 33.24 -3.20 -11.49
N LEU A 138 33.59 -4.48 -11.31
CA LEU A 138 34.90 -5.02 -11.66
C LEU A 138 35.19 -4.97 -13.17
N ARG A 139 34.16 -5.13 -14.01
CA ARG A 139 34.32 -5.04 -15.47
C ARG A 139 34.62 -3.60 -15.91
N ASN A 140 33.98 -2.60 -15.29
CA ASN A 140 34.24 -1.19 -15.60
C ASN A 140 35.62 -0.75 -15.12
N SER A 141 36.08 -1.20 -13.94
CA SER A 141 37.42 -0.90 -13.44
C SER A 141 38.53 -1.43 -14.35
N ARG A 142 38.41 -2.67 -14.86
CA ARG A 142 39.39 -3.26 -15.79
C ARG A 142 39.43 -2.58 -17.16
N LEU A 143 38.33 -1.98 -17.61
CA LEU A 143 38.29 -1.22 -18.87
C LEU A 143 38.98 0.14 -18.72
N HIS A 144 38.89 0.78 -17.55
CA HIS A 144 39.63 2.00 -17.23
C HIS A 144 41.15 1.75 -17.12
N GLU A 145 41.55 0.69 -16.42
CA GLU A 145 42.97 0.31 -16.27
C GLU A 145 43.65 -0.02 -17.62
N LYS A 146 42.93 -0.68 -18.54
CA LYS A 146 43.44 -0.94 -19.91
C LYS A 146 43.58 0.33 -20.75
N ARG A 147 42.74 1.36 -20.54
CA ARG A 147 42.86 2.63 -21.25
C ARG A 147 44.05 3.45 -20.77
N GLU A 148 44.38 3.39 -19.49
CA GLU A 148 45.52 4.12 -18.91
C GLU A 148 46.87 3.49 -19.30
N ASN A 149 46.94 2.17 -19.48
CA ASN A 149 48.17 1.46 -19.87
C ASN A 149 48.43 1.41 -21.40
N THR A 150 47.66 2.14 -22.23
CA THR A 150 47.84 2.17 -23.70
C THR A 150 48.36 3.54 -24.20
N ILE A 151 48.88 4.39 -23.31
CA ILE A 151 49.50 5.68 -23.66
C ILE A 151 51.00 5.60 -23.38
#